data_AF-A0A7X0G624-F1
#
_entry.id   AF-A0A7X0G624-F1
#
_cell.length_a   1.000
_cell.length_b   1.000
_cell.length_c   1.000
_cell.angle_alpha   90.00
_cell.angle_beta   90.00
_cell.angle_gamma   90.00
#
_symmetry.space_group_name_H-M   'P 1'
#
loop_
_entity.id
_entity.type
_entity.pdbx_description
1 polymer ?
#
loop_
_entity_poly.entity_id
_entity_poly.type
_entity_poly.pdbx_seq_one_letter_code
_entity_poly.pdbx_strand_id
1 'polypeptide(L)'
;MSQPGWYPDPYGTGSLRWWDGENWTERLNPEPDRPPRLPRRERPQDTGSAGGTHDAAPHAPTWDRAPSVPSLDVHVRGLRLHADDQGVAYGDVSLAWPYVEWVAYWAAERPAAPGHVPGTQWVFQAGRYPFRGGPRVEVVIEPGALPGRAAGPDGEPERVWGRLIQLCQEYAESRLVEELAARVRAGESIDVAQGLTVHPGGVRGDRVSLSWSSISTATVDRGRVWIQQAGGTAPILYVPQQNPNAVLIPALLARLKY
;
A
#
# COMPACT_ATOMS: atom_id res chain seq x y z
N MET A 1 -28.90 -19.75 -12.84
CA MET A 1 -28.32 -20.91 -12.13
C MET A 1 -26.87 -21.02 -12.55
N SER A 2 -25.94 -21.10 -11.61
CA SER A 2 -24.49 -21.14 -11.89
C SER A 2 -24.11 -22.48 -12.51
N GLN A 3 -23.25 -22.47 -13.53
CA GLN A 3 -22.79 -23.71 -14.17
C GLN A 3 -21.73 -24.42 -13.30
N PRO A 4 -21.57 -25.75 -13.42
CA PRO A 4 -20.53 -26.48 -12.69
C PRO A 4 -19.14 -25.93 -13.02
N GLY A 5 -18.31 -25.65 -12.01
CA GLY A 5 -17.04 -24.96 -12.21
C GLY A 5 -16.24 -24.69 -10.94
N TRP A 6 -15.04 -24.14 -11.09
CA TRP A 6 -14.19 -23.72 -9.98
C TRP A 6 -14.53 -22.29 -9.55
N TYR A 7 -14.84 -22.10 -8.26
CA TYR A 7 -15.21 -20.81 -7.70
C TYR A 7 -14.45 -20.55 -6.39
N PRO A 8 -14.30 -19.27 -5.97
CA PRO A 8 -13.69 -18.95 -4.68
C PRO A 8 -14.40 -19.66 -3.53
N ASP A 9 -13.63 -20.32 -2.64
CA ASP A 9 -14.19 -21.03 -1.50
C ASP A 9 -14.93 -20.06 -0.55
N PRO A 10 -16.27 -20.19 -0.39
CA PRO A 10 -17.04 -19.31 0.49
C PRO A 10 -16.66 -19.43 1.97
N TYR A 11 -15.93 -20.47 2.35
CA TYR A 11 -15.43 -20.71 3.71
C TYR A 11 -14.02 -20.17 3.97
N GLY A 12 -13.39 -19.50 2.98
CA GLY A 12 -12.21 -18.67 3.21
C GLY A 12 -10.86 -19.40 3.28
N THR A 13 -10.72 -20.57 2.67
CA THR A 13 -9.43 -21.31 2.63
C THR A 13 -8.39 -20.73 1.66
N GLY A 14 -8.74 -19.71 0.87
CA GLY A 14 -7.86 -19.14 -0.15
C GLY A 14 -7.64 -20.04 -1.38
N SER A 15 -8.33 -21.18 -1.45
CA SER A 15 -8.30 -22.12 -2.59
C SER A 15 -9.57 -22.00 -3.45
N LEU A 16 -9.50 -22.44 -4.71
CA LEU A 16 -10.71 -22.63 -5.53
C LEU A 16 -11.42 -23.92 -5.09
N ARG A 17 -12.74 -23.87 -4.91
CA ARG A 17 -13.60 -25.02 -4.61
C ARG A 17 -14.51 -25.33 -5.80
N TRP A 18 -14.71 -26.60 -6.10
CA TRP A 18 -15.56 -27.01 -7.21
C TRP A 18 -17.05 -27.00 -6.82
N TRP A 19 -17.85 -26.29 -7.62
CA TRP A 19 -19.31 -26.28 -7.61
C TRP A 19 -19.82 -27.25 -8.67
N ASP A 20 -20.71 -28.18 -8.31
CA ASP A 20 -21.22 -29.19 -9.25
C ASP A 20 -22.49 -28.78 -10.01
N GLY A 21 -23.00 -27.57 -9.77
CA GLY A 21 -24.26 -27.07 -10.31
C GLY A 21 -25.37 -26.94 -9.26
N GLU A 22 -25.30 -27.71 -8.17
CA GLU A 22 -26.31 -27.73 -7.10
C GLU A 22 -25.71 -27.58 -5.69
N ASN A 23 -24.50 -28.09 -5.45
CA ASN A 23 -23.79 -28.05 -4.18
C ASN A 23 -22.29 -27.80 -4.32
N TRP A 24 -21.69 -27.30 -3.24
CA TRP A 24 -20.24 -27.17 -3.11
C TRP A 24 -19.63 -28.53 -2.77
N THR A 25 -18.68 -29.00 -3.58
CA THR A 25 -17.99 -30.27 -3.32
C THR A 25 -16.76 -30.06 -2.44
N GLU A 26 -16.25 -31.13 -1.81
CA GLU A 26 -15.00 -31.09 -1.01
C GLU A 26 -13.73 -30.98 -1.87
N ARG A 27 -13.86 -30.94 -3.20
CA ARG A 27 -12.72 -30.82 -4.11
C ARG A 27 -12.20 -29.39 -4.04
N LEU A 28 -11.07 -29.23 -3.37
CA LEU A 28 -10.22 -28.03 -3.44
C LEU A 28 -9.23 -28.21 -4.59
N ASN A 29 -9.00 -27.15 -5.36
CA ASN A 29 -7.98 -27.15 -6.40
C ASN A 29 -6.62 -27.32 -5.72
N PRO A 30 -5.89 -28.45 -5.91
CA PRO A 30 -4.54 -28.56 -5.39
C PRO A 30 -3.70 -27.45 -6.05
N GLU A 31 -2.97 -26.68 -5.25
CA GLU A 31 -1.97 -25.74 -5.78
C GLU A 31 -1.10 -26.52 -6.79
N PRO A 32 -0.85 -25.99 -8.00
CA PRO A 32 0.05 -26.66 -8.93
C PRO A 32 1.41 -26.83 -8.25
N ASP A 33 1.89 -28.08 -8.21
CA ASP A 33 3.18 -28.48 -7.64
C ASP A 33 4.27 -27.49 -8.06
N ARG A 34 4.77 -26.72 -7.09
CA ARG A 34 5.89 -25.81 -7.29
C ARG A 34 7.07 -26.63 -7.83
N PRO A 35 7.60 -26.35 -9.03
CA PRO A 35 8.72 -27.14 -9.54
C PRO A 35 9.95 -27.01 -8.63
N PRO A 36 10.72 -28.09 -8.44
CA PRO A 36 11.87 -28.09 -7.54
C PRO A 36 12.95 -27.12 -8.03
N ARG A 37 13.46 -26.28 -7.11
CA ARG A 37 14.59 -25.38 -7.37
C ARG A 37 15.82 -26.22 -7.71
N LEU A 38 16.31 -26.12 -8.94
CA LEU A 38 17.59 -26.73 -9.34
C LEU A 38 18.75 -26.09 -8.56
N PRO A 39 19.75 -26.87 -8.11
CA PRO A 39 20.92 -26.35 -7.41
C PRO A 39 21.79 -25.54 -8.38
N ARG A 40 22.23 -24.37 -7.91
CA ARG A 40 23.14 -23.46 -8.60
C ARG A 40 24.48 -24.18 -8.85
N ARG A 41 24.82 -24.36 -10.12
CA ARG A 41 26.14 -24.84 -10.58
C ARG A 41 27.25 -23.96 -9.99
N GLU A 42 28.11 -24.57 -9.19
CA GLU A 42 29.39 -24.00 -8.77
C GLU A 42 30.28 -23.80 -10.01
N ARG A 43 30.88 -22.62 -10.14
CA ARG A 43 31.92 -22.34 -11.13
C ARG A 43 33.29 -22.74 -10.53
N PRO A 44 34.23 -23.22 -11.36
CA PRO A 44 35.48 -23.80 -10.88
C PRO A 44 36.36 -22.77 -10.16
N GLN A 45 36.98 -23.23 -9.07
CA GLN A 45 38.07 -22.57 -8.38
C GLN A 45 39.30 -22.53 -9.29
N ASP A 46 39.69 -21.33 -9.74
CA ASP A 46 41.08 -21.09 -10.15
C ASP A 46 41.90 -20.74 -8.92
N THR A 47 42.87 -21.59 -8.66
CA THR A 47 43.91 -21.49 -7.65
C THR A 47 45.06 -20.66 -8.21
N GLY A 48 45.52 -19.66 -7.46
CA GLY A 48 46.63 -18.80 -7.89
C GLY A 48 47.08 -17.83 -6.81
N SER A 49 47.97 -18.32 -5.96
CA SER A 49 48.52 -17.69 -4.75
C SER A 49 49.28 -16.37 -4.93
N ALA A 50 49.24 -15.61 -3.82
CA ALA A 50 50.33 -14.86 -3.18
C ALA A 50 50.57 -13.39 -3.56
N GLY A 51 50.35 -12.54 -2.54
CA GLY A 51 51.36 -11.58 -2.07
C GLY A 51 51.12 -10.13 -2.46
N GLY A 52 50.56 -9.34 -1.54
CA GLY A 52 50.55 -7.88 -1.69
C GLY A 52 49.62 -7.18 -0.72
N THR A 53 50.19 -6.80 0.44
CA THR A 53 49.95 -5.55 1.19
C THR A 53 48.51 -5.05 1.35
N HIS A 54 48.09 -4.97 2.62
CA HIS A 54 47.02 -4.11 3.10
C HIS A 54 47.02 -2.75 2.40
N ASP A 55 45.99 -2.48 1.60
CA ASP A 55 45.42 -1.16 1.44
C ASP A 55 43.91 -1.30 1.59
N ALA A 56 43.42 -0.85 2.74
CA ALA A 56 42.00 -0.68 2.99
C ALA A 56 41.46 0.31 1.95
N ALA A 57 40.71 -0.19 0.97
CA ALA A 57 39.93 0.68 0.10
C ALA A 57 38.96 1.49 0.97
N PRO A 58 38.95 2.83 0.85
CA PRO A 58 38.19 3.68 1.74
C PRO A 58 36.71 3.36 1.58
N HIS A 59 36.06 3.05 2.70
CA HIS A 59 34.62 3.18 2.84
C HIS A 59 34.30 4.63 2.46
N ALA A 60 33.81 4.85 1.24
CA ALA A 60 33.25 6.14 0.87
C ALA A 60 32.09 6.37 1.84
N PRO A 61 32.14 7.38 2.73
CA PRO A 61 31.05 7.62 3.63
C PRO A 61 29.88 8.12 2.78
N THR A 62 28.71 7.51 2.93
CA THR A 62 27.50 7.76 2.14
C THR A 62 26.80 9.08 2.51
N TRP A 63 27.56 10.18 2.66
CA TRP A 63 27.01 11.49 3.03
C TRP A 63 26.26 12.20 1.89
N ASP A 64 26.21 11.64 0.69
CA ASP A 64 25.67 12.31 -0.51
C ASP A 64 24.30 11.81 -1.00
N ARG A 65 23.52 11.13 -0.14
CA ARG A 65 22.07 11.10 -0.33
C ARG A 65 21.42 11.70 0.90
N ALA A 66 21.43 13.03 0.97
CA ALA A 66 20.46 13.72 1.81
C ALA A 66 19.07 13.18 1.43
N PRO A 67 18.24 12.73 2.39
CA PRO A 67 16.91 12.27 2.06
C PRO A 67 16.19 13.41 1.33
N SER A 68 15.60 13.11 0.15
CA SER A 68 14.84 14.07 -0.66
C SER A 68 13.71 14.73 0.17
N VAL A 69 13.32 14.04 1.24
CA VAL A 69 12.21 14.29 2.12
C VAL A 69 12.81 14.35 3.57
N PRO A 70 12.96 15.54 4.21
CA PRO A 70 13.23 15.71 5.67
C PRO A 70 12.59 14.69 6.65
N SER A 71 13.33 14.18 7.63
CA SER A 71 12.74 13.34 8.67
C SER A 71 11.70 14.08 9.52
N LEU A 72 10.81 13.31 10.14
CA LEU A 72 9.80 13.76 11.09
C LEU A 72 10.12 13.16 12.46
N ASP A 73 10.22 13.99 13.49
CA ASP A 73 10.34 13.53 14.88
C ASP A 73 9.52 14.47 15.79
N VAL A 74 8.32 14.03 16.17
CA VAL A 74 7.36 14.83 16.94
C VAL A 74 6.65 13.96 17.97
N HIS A 75 5.96 14.58 18.93
CA HIS A 75 5.10 13.85 19.87
C HIS A 75 3.63 14.07 19.49
N VAL A 76 2.92 12.99 19.16
CA VAL A 76 1.47 12.99 18.91
C VAL A 76 0.80 12.28 20.08
N ARG A 77 -0.10 12.94 20.79
CA ARG A 77 -0.81 12.39 21.96
C ARG A 77 0.12 11.81 23.03
N GLY A 78 1.30 12.42 23.21
CA GLY A 78 2.31 11.99 24.18
C GLY A 78 3.18 10.80 23.73
N LEU A 79 2.91 10.23 22.55
CA LEU A 79 3.72 9.18 21.95
C LEU A 79 4.65 9.78 20.90
N ARG A 80 5.89 9.30 20.84
CA ARG A 80 6.85 9.73 19.82
C ARG A 80 6.44 9.15 18.46
N LEU A 81 6.32 10.03 17.47
CA LEU A 81 6.14 9.73 16.06
C LEU A 81 7.47 10.08 15.36
N HIS A 82 8.14 9.06 14.84
CA HIS A 82 9.38 9.20 14.09
C HIS A 82 9.20 8.62 12.68
N ALA A 83 9.59 9.34 11.65
CA ALA A 83 9.59 8.84 10.28
C ALA A 83 10.77 9.41 9.49
N ASP A 84 11.49 8.56 8.78
CA ASP A 84 12.67 8.92 7.99
C ASP A 84 12.73 8.08 6.71
N ASP A 85 13.90 7.93 6.11
CA ASP A 85 14.14 7.11 4.92
C ASP A 85 14.16 5.60 5.19
N GLN A 86 14.19 5.17 6.46
CA GLN A 86 14.22 3.75 6.84
C GLN A 86 12.83 3.22 7.15
N GLY A 87 11.99 4.03 7.82
CA GLY A 87 10.64 3.61 8.16
C GLY A 87 9.81 4.65 8.88
N VAL A 88 8.70 4.17 9.44
CA VAL A 88 7.82 4.94 10.32
C VAL A 88 7.67 4.20 11.64
N ALA A 89 7.71 4.95 12.74
CA ALA A 89 7.53 4.46 14.09
C ALA A 89 6.59 5.38 14.87
N TYR A 90 5.69 4.78 15.64
CA TYR A 90 4.76 5.51 16.51
C TYR A 90 4.56 4.75 17.82
N GLY A 91 4.96 5.35 18.94
CA GLY A 91 5.02 4.67 20.23
C GLY A 91 5.97 3.47 20.16
N ASP A 92 5.47 2.28 20.52
CA ASP A 92 6.25 1.03 20.50
C ASP A 92 6.17 0.28 19.17
N VAL A 93 5.45 0.80 18.18
CA VAL A 93 5.25 0.16 16.88
C VAL A 93 6.17 0.80 15.85
N SER A 94 6.91 -0.01 15.11
CA SER A 94 7.75 0.45 13.99
C SER A 94 7.58 -0.47 12.78
N LEU A 95 7.62 0.12 11.60
CA LEU A 95 7.55 -0.59 10.33
C LEU A 95 8.50 0.07 9.32
N ALA A 96 9.46 -0.72 8.80
CA ALA A 96 10.35 -0.26 7.75
C ALA A 96 9.63 -0.20 6.39
N TRP A 97 9.93 0.81 5.58
CA TRP A 97 9.28 1.01 4.27
C TRP A 97 9.32 -0.20 3.32
N PRO A 98 10.42 -0.98 3.25
CA PRO A 98 10.46 -2.19 2.43
C PRO A 98 9.46 -3.27 2.85
N TYR A 99 9.01 -3.25 4.10
CA TYR A 99 8.04 -4.21 4.64
C TYR A 99 6.61 -3.68 4.65
N VAL A 100 6.34 -2.45 4.20
CA VAL A 100 4.97 -1.97 4.04
C VAL A 100 4.34 -2.69 2.85
N GLU A 101 3.16 -3.28 3.00
CA GLU A 101 2.48 -4.01 1.92
C GLU A 101 1.15 -3.35 1.53
N TRP A 102 0.67 -2.42 2.35
CA TRP A 102 -0.49 -1.59 2.08
C TRP A 102 -0.46 -0.28 2.85
N VAL A 103 -1.18 0.72 2.33
CA VAL A 103 -1.28 2.05 2.95
C VAL A 103 -2.72 2.58 2.88
N ALA A 104 -3.11 3.39 3.85
CA ALA A 104 -4.36 4.15 3.82
C ALA A 104 -4.18 5.44 4.61
N TYR A 105 -4.62 6.57 4.05
CA TYR A 105 -4.63 7.84 4.77
C TYR A 105 -5.78 8.70 4.28
N TRP A 106 -6.41 9.42 5.20
CA TRP A 106 -7.54 10.30 4.91
C TRP A 106 -7.68 11.37 6.00
N ALA A 107 -8.30 12.49 5.63
CA ALA A 107 -8.83 13.46 6.58
C ALA A 107 -10.32 13.16 6.82
N ALA A 108 -10.77 13.18 8.07
CA ALA A 108 -12.17 13.00 8.42
C ALA A 108 -12.65 14.15 9.32
N GLU A 109 -13.85 14.65 9.08
CA GLU A 109 -14.49 15.57 10.00
C GLU A 109 -15.01 14.80 11.23
N ARG A 110 -14.68 15.28 12.42
CA ARG A 110 -15.31 14.79 13.64
C ARG A 110 -16.53 15.63 13.99
N PRO A 111 -17.73 15.02 14.12
CA PRO A 111 -18.89 15.74 14.60
C PRO A 111 -18.66 16.22 16.05
N ALA A 112 -19.29 17.33 16.41
CA ALA A 112 -19.28 17.82 17.78
C ALA A 112 -19.94 16.77 18.70
N ALA A 113 -19.16 16.19 19.59
CA ALA A 113 -19.63 15.29 20.65
C ALA A 113 -19.36 15.94 22.01
N PRO A 114 -20.17 15.67 23.05
CA PRO A 114 -19.92 16.20 24.39
C PRO A 114 -18.49 15.87 24.84
N GLY A 115 -17.71 16.92 25.18
CA GLY A 115 -16.31 16.79 25.60
C GLY A 115 -15.27 16.68 24.48
N HIS A 116 -15.66 16.75 23.20
CA HIS A 116 -14.74 16.76 22.06
C HIS A 116 -14.88 18.06 21.27
N VAL A 117 -13.75 18.68 20.93
CA VAL A 117 -13.75 19.85 20.04
C VAL A 117 -14.02 19.35 18.61
N PRO A 118 -15.05 19.87 17.90
CA PRO A 118 -15.26 19.55 16.50
C PRO A 118 -14.05 19.97 15.68
N GLY A 119 -13.68 19.16 14.70
CA GLY A 119 -12.53 19.45 13.84
C GLY A 119 -12.09 18.27 13.00
N THR A 120 -11.16 18.53 12.09
CA THR A 120 -10.59 17.52 11.20
C THR A 120 -9.63 16.63 11.99
N GLN A 121 -9.78 15.32 11.88
CA GLN A 121 -8.78 14.34 12.25
C GLN A 121 -8.05 13.86 10.99
N TRP A 122 -6.75 13.69 11.09
CA TRP A 122 -5.91 13.18 10.01
C TRP A 122 -5.42 11.78 10.38
N VAL A 123 -5.75 10.81 9.55
CA VAL A 123 -5.42 9.40 9.79
C VAL A 123 -4.38 8.96 8.78
N PHE A 124 -3.36 8.24 9.26
CA PHE A 124 -2.34 7.60 8.46
C PHE A 124 -2.15 6.16 8.94
N GLN A 125 -2.18 5.21 8.00
CA GLN A 125 -1.98 3.79 8.24
C GLN A 125 -1.03 3.22 7.19
N ALA A 126 -0.04 2.46 7.66
CA ALA A 126 0.84 1.65 6.82
C ALA A 126 1.04 0.30 7.51
N GLY A 127 0.91 -0.79 6.76
CA GLY A 127 0.92 -2.11 7.37
C GLY A 127 1.30 -3.25 6.45
N ARG A 128 1.32 -4.45 7.03
CA ARG A 128 1.48 -5.73 6.34
C ARG A 128 0.16 -6.47 6.28
N TYR A 129 0.04 -7.38 5.33
CA TYR A 129 -1.09 -8.28 5.27
C TYR A 129 -1.15 -9.20 6.49
N PRO A 130 -2.35 -9.63 6.90
CA PRO A 130 -3.65 -9.26 6.35
C PRO A 130 -4.06 -7.81 6.72
N PHE A 131 -4.86 -7.16 5.87
CA PHE A 131 -5.34 -5.78 6.10
C PHE A 131 -5.94 -5.56 7.50
N ARG A 132 -6.66 -6.56 8.01
CA ARG A 132 -7.25 -6.56 9.35
C ARG A 132 -6.48 -7.51 10.24
N GLY A 133 -5.96 -6.99 11.35
CA GLY A 133 -5.22 -7.77 12.34
C GLY A 133 -3.73 -7.98 12.02
N GLY A 134 -3.27 -7.60 10.83
CA GLY A 134 -1.84 -7.56 10.51
C GLY A 134 -1.10 -6.43 11.25
N PRO A 135 0.24 -6.52 11.35
CA PRO A 135 1.04 -5.48 11.98
C PRO A 135 0.98 -4.20 11.14
N ARG A 136 0.66 -3.08 11.78
CA ARG A 136 0.55 -1.76 11.15
C ARG A 136 0.96 -0.66 12.09
N VAL A 137 1.50 0.41 11.52
CA VAL A 137 1.59 1.71 12.18
C VAL A 137 0.31 2.48 11.85
N GLU A 138 -0.38 2.95 12.88
CA GLU A 138 -1.59 3.75 12.77
C GLU A 138 -1.42 5.03 13.59
N VAL A 139 -1.48 6.16 12.90
CA VAL A 139 -1.31 7.50 13.49
C VAL A 139 -2.61 8.26 13.28
N VAL A 140 -3.18 8.76 14.37
CA VAL A 140 -4.35 9.62 14.36
C VAL A 140 -3.94 10.96 14.98
N ILE A 141 -3.91 11.99 14.15
CA ILE A 141 -3.56 13.35 14.55
C ILE A 141 -4.86 14.15 14.67
N GLU A 142 -5.08 14.74 15.83
CA GLU A 142 -6.25 15.55 16.12
C GLU A 142 -5.85 17.02 16.34
N PRO A 143 -6.79 17.97 16.24
CA PRO A 143 -6.53 19.35 16.61
C PRO A 143 -6.10 19.41 18.08
N GLY A 144 -4.91 19.97 18.36
CA GLY A 144 -4.35 20.03 19.72
C GLY A 144 -3.66 18.75 20.22
N ALA A 145 -3.53 17.70 19.39
CA ALA A 145 -2.80 16.48 19.75
C ALA A 145 -1.27 16.67 19.86
N LEU A 146 -0.76 17.79 19.36
CA LEU A 146 0.65 18.17 19.39
C LEU A 146 0.87 19.08 20.62
N PRO A 147 1.72 18.70 21.58
CA PRO A 147 1.94 19.50 22.79
C PRO A 147 2.53 20.87 22.45
N GLY A 148 2.16 21.88 23.24
CA GLY A 148 2.53 23.29 23.03
C GLY A 148 4.01 23.57 23.19
N ARG A 149 4.80 23.26 22.16
CA ARG A 149 6.07 23.93 21.82
C ARG A 149 6.47 23.66 20.37
N ALA A 150 5.68 24.17 19.42
CA ALA A 150 6.21 24.40 18.07
C ALA A 150 6.59 25.88 17.95
N ALA A 151 7.85 26.20 18.24
CA ALA A 151 8.43 27.48 17.82
C ALA A 151 8.82 27.36 16.34
N GLY A 152 7.83 27.25 15.45
CA GLY A 152 8.08 27.17 14.02
C GLY A 152 6.86 26.78 13.18
N PRO A 153 6.90 27.05 11.86
CA PRO A 153 5.82 26.78 10.90
C PRO A 153 5.54 25.28 10.66
N ASP A 154 6.23 24.35 11.35
CA ASP A 154 6.16 22.90 11.11
C ASP A 154 5.31 22.12 12.14
N GLY A 155 4.70 22.82 13.10
CA GLY A 155 3.96 22.20 14.22
C GLY A 155 2.46 22.00 14.02
N GLU A 156 1.95 22.17 12.81
CA GLU A 156 0.51 22.02 12.53
C GLU A 156 0.17 20.56 12.22
N PRO A 157 -0.95 20.01 12.73
CA PRO A 157 -1.39 18.64 12.46
C PRO A 157 -1.37 18.24 10.99
N GLU A 158 -1.83 19.13 10.11
CA GLU A 158 -1.88 18.91 8.65
C GLU A 158 -0.48 18.82 8.04
N ARG A 159 0.50 19.59 8.55
CA ARG A 159 1.89 19.55 8.06
C ARG A 159 2.59 18.26 8.48
N VAL A 160 2.41 17.86 9.74
CA VAL A 160 2.91 16.57 10.25
C VAL A 160 2.33 15.41 9.42
N TRP A 161 1.02 15.43 9.17
CA TRP A 161 0.36 14.43 8.33
C TRP A 161 0.85 14.46 6.87
N GLY A 162 0.95 15.65 6.27
CA GLY A 162 1.49 15.83 4.92
C GLY A 162 2.93 15.32 4.80
N ARG A 163 3.74 15.48 5.85
CA ARG A 163 5.10 14.97 5.92
C ARG A 163 5.17 13.45 5.92
N LEU A 164 4.30 12.80 6.71
CA LEU A 164 4.17 11.33 6.70
C LEU A 164 3.77 10.82 5.31
N ILE A 165 2.81 11.48 4.65
CA ILE A 165 2.38 11.12 3.31
C ILE A 165 3.55 11.26 2.32
N GLN A 166 4.33 12.34 2.38
CA GLN A 166 5.48 12.54 1.49
C GLN A 166 6.54 11.44 1.66
N LEU A 167 6.85 11.04 2.90
CA LEU A 167 7.77 9.93 3.16
C LEU A 167 7.22 8.60 2.63
N CYS A 168 5.94 8.34 2.86
CA CYS A 168 5.24 7.15 2.36
C CYS A 168 5.24 7.08 0.83
N GLN A 169 4.96 8.19 0.16
CA GLN A 169 4.95 8.29 -1.30
C GLN A 169 6.31 7.96 -1.92
N GLU A 170 7.37 8.53 -1.33
CA GLU A 170 8.75 8.32 -1.79
C GLU A 170 9.20 6.87 -1.58
N TYR A 171 9.03 6.34 -0.37
CA TYR A 171 9.70 5.08 0.03
C TYR A 171 8.81 3.82 -0.03
N ALA A 172 7.48 3.96 -0.04
CA ALA A 172 6.56 2.82 -0.06
C ALA A 172 5.65 2.80 -1.28
N GLU A 173 4.94 3.89 -1.58
CA GLU A 173 3.87 3.87 -2.60
C GLU A 173 4.42 3.61 -4.01
N SER A 174 5.55 4.22 -4.36
CA SER A 174 6.19 4.02 -5.66
C SER A 174 6.47 2.54 -5.93
N ARG A 175 7.02 1.83 -4.93
CA ARG A 175 7.27 0.39 -4.99
C ARG A 175 5.97 -0.42 -5.03
N LEU A 176 5.00 -0.12 -4.16
CA LEU A 176 3.73 -0.84 -4.10
C LEU A 176 2.98 -0.76 -5.43
N VAL A 177 2.93 0.42 -6.04
CA VAL A 177 2.33 0.65 -7.36
C VAL A 177 3.05 -0.16 -8.44
N GLU A 178 4.38 -0.22 -8.40
CA GLU A 178 5.18 -1.00 -9.36
C GLU A 178 4.95 -2.49 -9.23
N GLU A 179 4.94 -3.02 -8.01
CA GLU A 179 4.66 -4.43 -7.73
C GLU A 179 3.25 -4.82 -8.16
N LEU A 180 2.23 -4.02 -7.82
CA LEU A 180 0.85 -4.23 -8.23
C LEU A 180 0.71 -4.19 -9.76
N ALA A 181 1.31 -3.19 -10.41
CA ALA A 181 1.28 -3.07 -11.87
C ALA A 181 1.97 -4.25 -12.57
N ALA A 182 3.13 -4.69 -12.05
CA ALA A 182 3.87 -5.82 -12.60
C ALA A 182 3.05 -7.11 -12.55
N ARG A 183 2.38 -7.38 -11.42
CA ARG A 183 1.51 -8.54 -11.26
C ARG A 183 0.29 -8.49 -12.20
N VAL A 184 -0.36 -7.33 -12.35
CA VAL A 184 -1.46 -7.17 -13.31
C VAL A 184 -0.98 -7.41 -14.75
N ARG A 185 0.18 -6.86 -15.13
CA ARG A 185 0.76 -7.11 -16.48
C ARG A 185 1.15 -8.57 -16.70
N ALA A 186 1.51 -9.29 -15.64
CA ALA A 186 1.78 -10.73 -15.69
C ALA A 186 0.52 -11.58 -15.89
N GLY A 187 -0.68 -10.97 -15.91
CA GLY A 187 -1.94 -11.67 -16.12
C GLY A 187 -2.79 -11.81 -14.86
N GLU A 188 -2.30 -11.38 -13.69
CA GLU A 188 -3.02 -11.55 -12.43
C GLU A 188 -4.21 -10.60 -12.30
N SER A 189 -5.27 -11.09 -11.65
CA SER A 189 -6.36 -10.24 -11.13
C SER A 189 -6.12 -10.02 -9.64
N ILE A 190 -5.98 -8.76 -9.23
CA ILE A 190 -5.57 -8.40 -7.86
C ILE A 190 -6.63 -7.54 -7.21
N ASP A 191 -7.04 -7.91 -6.00
CA ASP A 191 -7.87 -7.06 -5.15
C ASP A 191 -6.99 -5.96 -4.54
N VAL A 192 -6.98 -4.81 -5.21
CA VAL A 192 -6.12 -3.68 -4.81
C VAL A 192 -6.67 -3.04 -3.56
N ALA A 193 -7.98 -2.78 -3.53
CA ALA A 193 -8.70 -2.21 -2.41
C ALA A 193 -10.00 -2.99 -2.17
N GLN A 194 -10.60 -2.85 -0.98
CA GLN A 194 -11.88 -3.49 -0.70
C GLN A 194 -12.93 -3.02 -1.73
N GLY A 195 -13.51 -3.98 -2.46
CA GLY A 195 -14.51 -3.75 -3.52
C GLY A 195 -13.93 -3.33 -4.87
N LEU A 196 -12.60 -3.43 -5.07
CA LEU A 196 -11.94 -3.11 -6.33
C LEU A 196 -10.86 -4.14 -6.71
N THR A 197 -11.12 -4.86 -7.81
CA THR A 197 -10.13 -5.72 -8.46
C THR A 197 -9.58 -5.04 -9.71
N VAL A 198 -8.26 -5.06 -9.89
CA VAL A 198 -7.58 -4.63 -11.12
C VAL A 198 -7.05 -5.86 -11.85
N HIS A 199 -7.23 -5.91 -13.17
CA HIS A 199 -6.86 -7.07 -14.01
C HIS A 199 -6.39 -6.61 -15.40
N PRO A 200 -5.81 -7.50 -16.23
CA PRO A 200 -5.20 -7.10 -17.51
C PRO A 200 -6.17 -6.43 -18.49
N GLY A 201 -7.47 -6.72 -18.37
CA GLY A 201 -8.52 -6.16 -19.23
C GLY A 201 -9.11 -4.83 -18.73
N GLY A 202 -8.83 -4.44 -17.48
CA GLY A 202 -9.41 -3.24 -16.88
C GLY A 202 -9.60 -3.32 -15.37
N VAL A 203 -10.68 -2.75 -14.90
CA VAL A 203 -11.00 -2.63 -13.48
C VAL A 203 -12.41 -3.13 -13.21
N ARG A 204 -12.59 -3.89 -12.14
CA ARG A 204 -13.87 -4.46 -11.72
C ARG A 204 -14.17 -4.03 -10.30
N GLY A 205 -15.33 -3.42 -10.10
CA GLY A 205 -15.94 -3.28 -8.78
C GLY A 205 -17.14 -4.19 -8.60
N ASP A 206 -17.80 -4.07 -7.45
CA ASP A 206 -18.92 -4.93 -7.05
C ASP A 206 -20.08 -4.98 -8.05
N ARG A 207 -20.34 -3.87 -8.75
CA ARG A 207 -21.50 -3.72 -9.65
C ARG A 207 -21.14 -3.42 -11.11
N VAL A 208 -19.87 -3.17 -11.40
CA VAL A 208 -19.44 -2.65 -12.71
C VAL A 208 -18.06 -3.17 -13.07
N SER A 209 -17.86 -3.43 -14.36
CA SER A 209 -16.57 -3.78 -14.94
C SER A 209 -16.27 -2.82 -16.08
N LEU A 210 -15.09 -2.21 -16.06
CA LEU A 210 -14.65 -1.19 -17.00
C LEU A 210 -13.40 -1.69 -17.72
N SER A 211 -13.37 -1.61 -19.05
CA SER A 211 -12.16 -1.87 -19.82
C SER A 211 -11.17 -0.71 -19.70
N TRP A 212 -9.88 -0.95 -19.96
CA TRP A 212 -8.88 0.12 -20.00
C TRP A 212 -9.23 1.26 -20.96
N SER A 213 -9.81 0.94 -22.12
CA SER A 213 -10.30 1.90 -23.10
C SER A 213 -11.47 2.76 -22.61
N SER A 214 -12.24 2.24 -21.65
CA SER A 214 -13.37 2.95 -21.05
C SER A 214 -12.97 3.80 -19.86
N ILE A 215 -11.76 3.67 -19.32
CA ILE A 215 -11.31 4.46 -18.16
C ILE A 215 -10.62 5.72 -18.68
N SER A 216 -10.85 6.89 -18.08
CA SER A 216 -10.12 8.13 -18.39
C SER A 216 -9.04 8.41 -17.35
N THR A 217 -9.41 8.56 -16.10
CA THR A 217 -8.51 8.90 -14.98
C THR A 217 -9.16 8.47 -13.66
N ALA A 218 -8.37 8.45 -12.58
CA ALA A 218 -8.91 8.40 -11.24
C ALA A 218 -8.43 9.61 -10.43
N THR A 219 -9.35 10.19 -9.66
CA THR A 219 -9.09 11.38 -8.86
C THR A 219 -9.52 11.18 -7.42
N VAL A 220 -8.81 11.84 -6.51
CA VAL A 220 -9.07 11.81 -5.08
C VAL A 220 -9.90 13.04 -4.75
N ASP A 221 -11.17 12.87 -4.33
CA ASP A 221 -12.08 13.96 -3.95
C ASP A 221 -12.96 13.55 -2.77
N ARG A 222 -13.11 14.45 -1.79
CA ARG A 222 -14.00 14.32 -0.62
C ARG A 222 -13.97 12.95 0.07
N GLY A 223 -12.78 12.48 0.43
CA GLY A 223 -12.58 11.22 1.15
C GLY A 223 -12.82 9.95 0.30
N ARG A 224 -12.92 10.10 -1.02
CA ARG A 224 -13.12 9.00 -1.97
C ARG A 224 -12.12 9.10 -3.11
N VAL A 225 -11.89 7.97 -3.76
CA VAL A 225 -11.16 7.86 -5.01
C VAL A 225 -12.16 7.49 -6.10
N TRP A 226 -12.36 8.39 -7.04
CA TRP A 226 -13.33 8.28 -8.11
C TRP A 226 -12.64 7.81 -9.38
N ILE A 227 -13.15 6.74 -10.00
CA ILE A 227 -12.71 6.30 -11.32
C ILE A 227 -13.68 6.84 -12.36
N GLN A 228 -13.15 7.63 -13.29
CA GLN A 228 -13.91 8.28 -14.35
C GLN A 228 -13.93 7.45 -15.63
N GLN A 229 -15.07 7.44 -16.32
CA GLN A 229 -15.19 6.83 -17.64
C GLN A 229 -14.78 7.82 -18.74
N ALA A 230 -14.14 7.32 -19.79
CA ALA A 230 -13.91 8.06 -21.02
C ALA A 230 -15.25 8.45 -21.67
N GLY A 231 -15.44 9.74 -21.94
CA GLY A 231 -16.63 10.28 -22.62
C GLY A 231 -17.86 10.52 -21.74
N GLY A 232 -17.79 10.24 -20.44
CA GLY A 232 -18.87 10.50 -19.47
C GLY A 232 -18.53 11.64 -18.50
N THR A 233 -19.54 12.38 -18.04
CA THR A 233 -19.40 13.43 -17.02
C THR A 233 -19.61 12.94 -15.59
N ALA A 234 -20.07 11.70 -15.40
CA ALA A 234 -20.34 11.12 -14.09
C ALA A 234 -19.33 10.00 -13.74
N PRO A 235 -18.76 10.00 -12.52
CA PRO A 235 -17.90 8.92 -12.08
C PRO A 235 -18.73 7.65 -11.85
N ILE A 236 -18.19 6.50 -12.27
CA ILE A 236 -18.93 5.23 -12.32
C ILE A 236 -18.62 4.34 -11.12
N LEU A 237 -17.42 4.49 -10.59
CA LEU A 237 -16.95 3.71 -9.46
C LEU A 237 -16.23 4.63 -8.48
N TYR A 238 -16.42 4.36 -7.19
CA TYR A 238 -15.65 5.01 -6.14
C TYR A 238 -15.16 4.01 -5.10
N VAL A 239 -14.00 4.30 -4.53
CA VAL A 239 -13.44 3.57 -3.39
C VAL A 239 -13.23 4.56 -2.25
N PRO A 240 -13.78 4.32 -1.04
CA PRO A 240 -13.46 5.13 0.14
C PRO A 240 -11.95 5.18 0.39
N GLN A 241 -11.39 6.36 0.69
CA GLN A 241 -9.94 6.50 0.99
C GLN A 241 -9.49 5.71 2.23
N GLN A 242 -10.45 5.37 3.09
CA GLN A 242 -10.23 4.55 4.28
C GLN A 242 -9.90 3.09 3.94
N ASN A 243 -10.23 2.65 2.72
CA ASN A 243 -9.91 1.31 2.28
C ASN A 243 -8.40 1.22 2.00
N PRO A 244 -7.73 0.15 2.44
CA PRO A 244 -6.33 -0.10 2.09
C PRO A 244 -6.08 0.04 0.59
N ASN A 245 -4.99 0.70 0.24
CA ASN A 245 -4.50 1.01 -1.10
C ASN A 245 -5.42 1.88 -1.97
N ALA A 246 -6.52 2.43 -1.43
CA ALA A 246 -7.41 3.30 -2.22
C ALA A 246 -6.63 4.47 -2.84
N VAL A 247 -5.71 5.05 -2.07
CA VAL A 247 -4.84 6.17 -2.48
C VAL A 247 -3.84 5.80 -3.59
N LEU A 248 -3.53 4.51 -3.79
CA LEU A 248 -2.63 4.02 -4.84
C LEU A 248 -3.32 3.92 -6.21
N ILE A 249 -4.66 3.88 -6.25
CA ILE A 249 -5.43 3.63 -7.48
C ILE A 249 -5.07 4.61 -8.60
N PRO A 250 -5.01 5.95 -8.40
CA PRO A 250 -4.68 6.88 -9.47
C PRO A 250 -3.33 6.60 -10.14
N ALA A 251 -2.29 6.37 -9.34
CA ALA A 251 -0.95 6.06 -9.82
C ALA A 251 -0.91 4.69 -10.53
N LEU A 252 -1.62 3.70 -10.00
CA LEU A 252 -1.72 2.36 -10.59
C LEU A 252 -2.40 2.40 -11.97
N LEU A 253 -3.53 3.11 -12.10
CA LEU A 253 -4.22 3.22 -13.39
C LEU A 253 -3.36 3.97 -14.42
N ALA A 254 -2.66 5.02 -13.99
CA ALA A 254 -1.75 5.75 -14.87
C ALA A 254 -0.61 4.86 -15.40
N ARG A 255 -0.09 3.95 -14.57
CA ARG A 255 0.93 2.98 -14.98
C ARG A 255 0.39 1.89 -15.91
N LEU A 256 -0.86 1.46 -15.76
CA LEU A 256 -1.43 0.34 -16.53
C LEU A 256 -2.05 0.73 -17.87
N LYS A 257 -2.32 2.02 -18.08
CA LYS A 257 -2.88 2.53 -19.34
C LYS A 257 -1.89 2.64 -20.50
N TYR A 258 -0.59 2.60 -20.21
CA TYR A 258 0.51 2.69 -21.18
C TYR A 258 1.41 1.45 -21.04
#